data_AF-A0A6I4P4G7-F1
#
_entry.id   AF-A0A6I4P4G7-F1
#
_cell.length_a   1.000
_cell.length_b   1.000
_cell.length_c   1.000
_cell.angle_alpha   90.00
_cell.angle_beta   90.00
_cell.angle_gamma   90.00
#
_symmetry.space_group_name_H-M   'P 1'
#
loop_
_entity.id
_entity.type
_entity.pdbx_description
1 polymer ?
#
loop_
_entity_poly.entity_id
_entity_poly.type
_entity_poly.pdbx_seq_one_letter_code
_entity_poly.pdbx_strand_id
1 'polypeptide(L)'
;MTASPNDVPDFQLVLPDGWTRIRPDLAGEQEAIKRASAALRRYARPDLDFEFRLLLKSAFRRLEESRAVALFVPTDLPGDSVLPMSITASVLVDPAGGTLDAAVSDLFRGGATMLGDDTSVVRWERSVRGSAELQGADVDQLNYLIPIPGSGRRRGLLFSTSILLDPEASSASDADADGVDAVAGMRLLSDAIIATFAWRIPAGGRHD
;
A
#
# COMPACT_ATOMS: atom_id res chain seq x y z
N MET A 1 -15.33 29.03 -0.96
CA MET A 1 -13.95 28.52 -1.15
C MET A 1 -14.05 27.20 -1.88
N THR A 2 -13.79 27.19 -3.19
CA THR A 2 -13.83 25.99 -4.03
C THR A 2 -12.59 25.16 -3.75
N ALA A 3 -12.76 23.97 -3.18
CA ALA A 3 -11.68 22.99 -3.10
C ALA A 3 -11.17 22.69 -4.52
N SER A 4 -9.85 22.74 -4.72
CA SER A 4 -9.25 22.36 -5.99
C SER A 4 -9.65 20.91 -6.31
N PRO A 5 -10.04 20.58 -7.55
CA PRO A 5 -10.48 19.23 -7.93
C PRO A 5 -9.43 18.13 -7.72
N ASN A 6 -8.18 18.51 -7.40
CA ASN A 6 -7.06 17.61 -7.13
C ASN A 6 -6.73 17.38 -5.64
N ASP A 7 -7.28 18.13 -4.69
CA ASP A 7 -6.89 17.94 -3.29
C ASP A 7 -7.55 16.67 -2.72
N VAL A 8 -6.71 15.75 -2.28
CA VAL A 8 -7.10 14.65 -1.37
C VAL A 8 -6.99 15.23 0.04
N PRO A 9 -8.03 15.17 0.88
CA PRO A 9 -7.91 15.59 2.27
C PRO A 9 -6.76 14.85 2.96
N ASP A 10 -6.08 15.52 3.91
CA ASP A 10 -5.08 14.82 4.70
C ASP A 10 -5.76 13.68 5.49
N PHE A 11 -4.99 12.62 5.76
CA PHE A 11 -5.46 11.44 6.46
C PHE A 11 -4.37 10.90 7.36
N GLN A 12 -4.78 10.12 8.34
CA GLN A 12 -3.89 9.48 9.28
C GLN A 12 -4.16 7.99 9.38
N LEU A 13 -3.10 7.25 9.67
CA LEU A 13 -3.08 5.84 10.04
C LEU A 13 -2.22 5.73 11.30
N VAL A 14 -2.60 4.86 12.22
CA VAL A 14 -1.71 4.40 13.28
C VAL A 14 -0.82 3.33 12.67
N LEU A 15 0.48 3.60 12.63
CA LEU A 15 1.47 2.67 12.12
C LEU A 15 2.13 1.93 13.29
N PRO A 16 2.44 0.64 13.16
CA PRO A 16 3.26 -0.05 14.14
C PRO A 16 4.65 0.57 14.24
N ASP A 17 5.33 0.32 15.36
CA ASP A 17 6.72 0.71 15.52
C ASP A 17 7.58 0.14 14.38
N GLY A 18 8.53 0.94 13.90
CA GLY A 18 9.41 0.58 12.79
C GLY A 18 8.84 0.84 11.39
N TRP A 19 7.58 1.24 11.25
CA TRP A 19 6.98 1.62 9.97
C TRP A 19 7.16 3.11 9.68
N THR A 20 7.41 3.44 8.41
CA THR A 20 7.53 4.83 7.95
C THR A 20 6.57 5.13 6.80
N ARG A 21 5.97 6.33 6.82
CA ARG A 21 5.30 6.94 5.66
C ARG A 21 6.32 7.69 4.80
N ILE A 22 6.42 7.30 3.53
CA ILE A 22 7.23 7.95 2.50
C ILE A 22 6.28 8.65 1.52
N ARG A 23 6.65 9.87 1.11
CA ARG A 23 5.95 10.57 0.03
C ARG A 23 6.44 10.05 -1.32
N PRO A 24 5.56 9.73 -2.27
CA PRO A 24 5.95 9.28 -3.61
C PRO A 24 6.34 10.48 -4.49
N ASP A 25 7.36 11.22 -4.04
CA ASP A 25 7.96 12.34 -4.75
C ASP A 25 9.48 12.19 -4.79
N LEU A 26 10.16 13.12 -5.48
CA LEU A 26 11.61 13.08 -5.64
C LEU A 26 12.36 13.10 -4.30
N ALA A 27 11.83 13.78 -3.28
CA ALA A 27 12.47 13.84 -1.97
C ALA A 27 12.35 12.49 -1.24
N GLY A 28 11.17 11.85 -1.31
CA GLY A 28 10.96 10.51 -0.78
C GLY A 28 11.78 9.45 -1.51
N GLU A 29 11.95 9.56 -2.83
CA GLU A 29 12.81 8.67 -3.62
C GLU A 29 14.27 8.76 -3.16
N GLN A 30 14.80 9.97 -3.05
CA GLN A 30 16.19 10.19 -2.63
C GLN A 30 16.45 9.66 -1.21
N GLU A 31 15.50 9.86 -0.30
CA GLU A 31 15.60 9.36 1.07
C GLU A 31 15.52 7.83 1.11
N ALA A 32 14.63 7.21 0.33
CA ALA A 32 14.55 5.75 0.22
C ALA A 32 15.86 5.15 -0.34
N ILE A 33 16.41 5.75 -1.39
CA ILE A 33 17.70 5.35 -1.99
C ILE A 33 18.83 5.47 -0.96
N LYS A 34 18.88 6.57 -0.20
CA LYS A 34 19.91 6.81 0.81
C LYS A 34 19.87 5.76 1.91
N ARG A 35 18.68 5.42 2.42
CA ARG A 35 18.49 4.38 3.44
C ARG A 35 18.89 3.01 2.94
N ALA A 36 18.42 2.63 1.74
CA ALA A 36 18.78 1.37 1.13
C ALA A 36 20.30 1.23 0.91
N SER A 37 20.93 2.28 0.39
CA SER A 37 22.39 2.32 0.20
C SER A 37 23.12 2.12 1.54
N ALA A 38 22.62 2.74 2.63
CA ALA A 38 23.20 2.58 3.96
C ALA A 38 23.02 1.16 4.50
N ALA A 39 21.86 0.53 4.28
CA ALA A 39 21.60 -0.86 4.66
C ALA A 39 22.53 -1.83 3.91
N LEU A 40 22.63 -1.73 2.58
CA LEU A 40 23.50 -2.61 1.78
C LEU A 40 24.98 -2.52 2.19
N ARG A 41 25.46 -1.33 2.55
CA ARG A 41 26.81 -1.14 3.09
C ARG A 41 27.01 -1.85 4.42
N ARG A 42 26.02 -1.82 5.32
CA ARG A 42 26.09 -2.54 6.61
C ARG A 42 26.18 -4.05 6.41
N TYR A 43 25.48 -4.59 5.40
CA TYR A 43 25.52 -6.01 5.06
C TYR A 43 26.67 -6.40 4.10
N ALA A 44 27.66 -5.52 3.90
CA ALA A 44 28.81 -5.76 3.02
C ALA A 44 28.44 -6.18 1.58
N ARG A 45 27.32 -5.66 1.06
CA ARG A 45 26.85 -5.86 -0.34
C ARG A 45 26.85 -4.56 -1.17
N PRO A 46 27.96 -3.79 -1.22
CA PRO A 46 28.02 -2.56 -2.01
C PRO A 46 27.98 -2.83 -3.53
N ASP A 47 28.27 -4.05 -3.97
CA ASP A 47 28.15 -4.52 -5.34
C ASP A 47 26.70 -4.40 -5.88
N LEU A 48 25.70 -4.54 -5.00
CA LEU A 48 24.29 -4.47 -5.36
C LEU A 48 23.70 -3.05 -5.37
N ASP A 49 24.45 -2.04 -4.91
CA ASP A 49 23.95 -0.68 -4.68
C ASP A 49 23.42 -0.03 -5.98
N PHE A 50 24.11 -0.25 -7.10
CA PHE A 50 23.69 0.33 -8.39
C PHE A 50 22.38 -0.27 -8.91
N GLU A 51 22.25 -1.60 -8.90
CA GLU A 51 21.05 -2.30 -9.35
C GLU A 51 19.85 -1.96 -8.47
N PHE A 52 20.04 -1.96 -7.15
CA PHE A 52 18.99 -1.61 -6.21
C PHE A 52 18.45 -0.18 -6.40
N ARG A 53 19.34 0.77 -6.71
CA ARG A 53 18.94 2.16 -7.03
C ARG A 53 18.08 2.24 -8.28
N LEU A 54 18.39 1.46 -9.33
CA LEU A 54 17.59 1.43 -10.54
C LEU A 54 16.20 0.83 -10.28
N LEU A 55 16.12 -0.23 -9.46
CA LEU A 55 14.86 -0.84 -9.04
C LEU A 55 14.00 0.16 -8.25
N LEU A 56 14.58 0.86 -7.27
CA LEU A 56 13.87 1.90 -6.51
C LEU A 56 13.35 3.02 -7.42
N LYS A 57 14.17 3.53 -8.34
CA LYS A 57 13.74 4.54 -9.31
C LYS A 57 12.56 4.08 -10.15
N SER A 58 12.62 2.85 -10.65
CA SER A 58 11.52 2.25 -11.41
C SER A 58 10.25 2.14 -10.57
N ALA A 59 10.38 1.72 -9.30
CA ALA A 59 9.26 1.63 -8.37
C ALA A 59 8.61 3.00 -8.10
N PHE A 60 9.41 4.04 -7.84
CA PHE A 60 8.89 5.40 -7.62
C PHE A 60 8.20 5.97 -8.86
N ARG A 61 8.70 5.69 -10.07
CA ARG A 61 8.02 6.06 -11.31
C ARG A 61 6.64 5.39 -11.42
N ARG A 62 6.51 4.11 -11.06
CA ARG A 62 5.21 3.40 -11.04
C ARG A 62 4.26 3.99 -9.98
N LEU A 63 4.79 4.44 -8.83
CA LEU A 63 4.00 5.15 -7.82
C LEU A 63 3.45 6.47 -8.35
N GLU A 64 4.26 7.24 -9.09
CA GLU A 64 3.82 8.48 -9.72
C GLU A 64 2.74 8.22 -10.79
N GLU A 65 2.97 7.25 -11.69
CA GLU A 65 2.02 6.85 -12.74
C GLU A 65 0.66 6.38 -12.17
N SER A 66 0.69 5.71 -11.01
CA SER A 66 -0.52 5.24 -10.31
C SER A 66 -1.19 6.31 -9.44
N ARG A 67 -0.72 7.56 -9.46
CA ARG A 67 -1.22 8.67 -8.61
C ARG A 67 -1.15 8.31 -7.13
N ALA A 68 -0.07 7.66 -6.71
CA ALA A 68 0.18 7.40 -5.31
C ALA A 68 0.32 8.73 -4.55
N VAL A 69 -0.19 8.76 -3.33
CA VAL A 69 -0.10 9.89 -2.40
C VAL A 69 0.66 9.53 -1.12
N ALA A 70 0.86 8.24 -0.85
CA ALA A 70 1.69 7.75 0.24
C ALA A 70 2.18 6.32 -0.04
N LEU A 71 3.37 6.01 0.45
CA LEU A 71 3.92 4.67 0.56
C LEU A 71 4.21 4.40 2.04
N PHE A 72 3.82 3.25 2.57
CA PHE A 72 4.11 2.81 3.94
C PHE A 72 4.94 1.54 3.86
N VAL A 73 6.09 1.55 4.53
CA VAL A 73 7.04 0.45 4.52
C VAL A 73 7.63 0.22 5.91
N PRO A 74 7.89 -1.04 6.29
CA PRO A 74 8.72 -1.36 7.44
C PRO A 74 10.17 -0.94 7.15
N THR A 75 10.74 -0.13 8.03
CA THR A 75 12.08 0.46 7.86
C THR A 75 13.04 0.16 9.01
N ASP A 76 12.52 -0.09 10.21
CA ASP A 76 13.32 -0.32 11.41
C ASP A 76 12.59 -1.29 12.34
N LEU A 77 12.50 -2.55 11.92
CA LEU A 77 11.86 -3.59 12.71
C LEU A 77 12.84 -4.12 13.77
N PRO A 78 12.37 -4.44 14.99
CA PRO A 78 13.23 -4.99 16.03
C PRO A 78 13.79 -6.38 15.64
N GLY A 79 15.08 -6.60 15.90
CA GLY A 79 15.79 -7.85 15.60
C GLY A 79 16.20 -7.97 14.13
N ASP A 80 16.45 -9.20 13.68
CA ASP A 80 16.75 -9.52 12.26
C ASP A 80 15.46 -9.75 11.44
N SER A 81 14.31 -9.30 11.94
CA SER A 81 13.01 -9.50 11.28
C SER A 81 12.87 -8.64 10.03
N VAL A 82 12.56 -9.29 8.91
CA VAL A 82 12.20 -8.63 7.65
C VAL A 82 10.73 -8.93 7.36
N LEU A 83 9.91 -7.89 7.22
CA LEU A 83 8.54 -8.02 6.74
C LEU A 83 8.51 -7.65 5.24
N PRO A 84 8.28 -8.61 4.33
CA PRO A 84 8.26 -8.35 2.90
C PRO A 84 6.91 -7.75 2.46
N MET A 85 6.51 -6.67 3.12
CA MET A 85 5.19 -6.05 3.02
C MET A 85 5.32 -4.54 2.79
N SER A 86 4.47 -3.99 1.95
CA SER A 86 4.33 -2.54 1.79
C SER A 86 2.87 -2.17 1.55
N ILE A 87 2.50 -0.93 1.84
CA ILE A 87 1.15 -0.40 1.58
C ILE A 87 1.28 0.88 0.76
N THR A 88 0.63 0.93 -0.40
CA THR A 88 0.56 2.14 -1.23
C THR A 88 -0.84 2.73 -1.14
N ALA A 89 -0.95 4.04 -0.93
CA ALA A 89 -2.20 4.78 -1.05
C ALA A 89 -2.22 5.55 -2.37
N SER A 90 -3.24 5.38 -3.20
CA SER A 90 -3.40 6.07 -4.48
C SER A 90 -4.81 6.59 -4.71
N VAL A 91 -4.94 7.62 -5.55
CA VAL A 91 -6.25 8.18 -5.89
C VAL A 91 -6.88 7.38 -7.02
N LEU A 92 -8.00 6.72 -6.72
CA LEU A 92 -8.85 6.07 -7.70
C LEU A 92 -9.90 7.06 -8.22
N VAL A 93 -10.04 7.13 -9.54
CA VAL A 93 -11.09 7.89 -10.23
C VAL A 93 -11.67 7.04 -11.35
N ASP A 94 -12.94 7.25 -11.68
CA ASP A 94 -13.54 6.63 -12.86
C ASP A 94 -12.93 7.24 -14.15
N PRO A 95 -12.47 6.42 -15.13
CA PRO A 95 -11.86 6.95 -16.36
C PRO A 95 -12.80 7.81 -17.20
N ALA A 96 -14.12 7.57 -17.15
CA ALA A 96 -15.12 8.38 -17.82
C ALA A 96 -15.58 9.58 -16.95
N GLY A 97 -15.00 9.76 -15.77
CA GLY A 97 -15.35 10.81 -14.81
C GLY A 97 -16.66 10.54 -14.07
N GLY A 98 -17.21 9.33 -14.13
CA GLY A 98 -18.42 8.92 -13.41
C GLY A 98 -18.24 8.78 -11.90
N THR A 99 -19.27 8.21 -11.24
CA THR A 99 -19.14 7.72 -9.86
C THR A 99 -18.43 6.37 -9.87
N LEU A 100 -17.83 5.99 -8.74
CA LEU A 100 -17.23 4.67 -8.55
C LEU A 100 -18.27 3.59 -8.22
N ASP A 101 -19.58 3.88 -8.25
CA ASP A 101 -20.61 2.94 -7.79
C ASP A 101 -20.63 1.64 -8.61
N ALA A 102 -20.43 1.73 -9.92
CA ALA A 102 -20.34 0.55 -10.79
C ALA A 102 -19.11 -0.31 -10.46
N ALA A 103 -17.94 0.33 -10.31
CA ALA A 103 -16.72 -0.37 -9.92
C ALA A 103 -16.85 -1.04 -8.55
N VAL A 104 -17.44 -0.36 -7.56
CA VAL A 104 -17.72 -0.94 -6.24
C VAL A 104 -18.70 -2.11 -6.33
N SER A 105 -19.75 -1.98 -7.13
CA SER A 105 -20.70 -3.08 -7.36
C SER A 105 -20.02 -4.29 -7.98
N ASP A 106 -19.09 -4.09 -8.91
CA ASP A 106 -18.28 -5.16 -9.51
C ASP A 106 -17.37 -5.84 -8.50
N LEU A 107 -16.75 -5.06 -7.60
CA LEU A 107 -15.94 -5.61 -6.51
C LEU A 107 -16.78 -6.52 -5.61
N PHE A 108 -17.98 -6.11 -5.20
CA PHE A 108 -18.86 -6.96 -4.38
C PHE A 108 -19.33 -8.21 -5.13
N ARG A 109 -19.59 -8.12 -6.45
CA ARG A 109 -19.86 -9.30 -7.27
C ARG A 109 -18.66 -10.25 -7.33
N GLY A 110 -17.45 -9.70 -7.25
CA GLY A 110 -16.18 -10.44 -7.18
C GLY A 110 -15.80 -10.95 -5.78
N GLY A 111 -16.64 -10.75 -4.75
CA GLY A 111 -16.39 -11.23 -3.39
C GLY A 111 -15.72 -10.22 -2.46
N ALA A 112 -15.71 -8.92 -2.80
CA ALA A 112 -15.33 -7.89 -1.85
C ALA A 112 -16.26 -7.88 -0.62
N THR A 113 -15.73 -7.43 0.50
CA THR A 113 -16.40 -7.36 1.81
C THR A 113 -16.20 -5.98 2.43
N MET A 114 -16.90 -5.67 3.51
CA MET A 114 -16.54 -4.51 4.34
C MET A 114 -15.43 -4.90 5.32
N LEU A 115 -14.53 -3.97 5.63
CA LEU A 115 -13.50 -4.19 6.65
C LEU A 115 -14.10 -4.10 8.06
N GLY A 116 -14.18 -5.23 8.75
CA GLY A 116 -14.75 -5.29 10.10
C GLY A 116 -16.20 -4.83 10.15
N ASP A 117 -16.59 -4.17 11.24
CA ASP A 117 -17.94 -3.63 11.42
C ASP A 117 -18.11 -2.24 10.78
N ASP A 118 -17.03 -1.65 10.25
CA ASP A 118 -17.07 -0.35 9.57
C ASP A 118 -17.48 -0.52 8.10
N THR A 119 -18.67 -0.04 7.76
CA THR A 119 -19.21 -0.10 6.40
C THR A 119 -18.60 0.93 5.44
N SER A 120 -17.58 1.69 5.87
CA SER A 120 -16.96 2.76 5.07
C SER A 120 -15.76 2.30 4.23
N VAL A 121 -15.24 1.10 4.50
CA VAL A 121 -14.03 0.57 3.85
C VAL A 121 -14.35 -0.72 3.11
N VAL A 122 -14.28 -0.69 1.78
CA VAL A 122 -14.45 -1.88 0.93
C VAL A 122 -13.13 -2.62 0.83
N ARG A 123 -13.08 -3.88 1.23
CA ARG A 123 -11.91 -4.76 1.26
C ARG A 123 -12.03 -5.87 0.22
N TRP A 124 -10.95 -6.15 -0.52
CA TRP A 124 -10.86 -7.36 -1.34
C TRP A 124 -9.42 -7.83 -1.52
N GLU A 125 -9.27 -9.11 -1.88
CA GLU A 125 -7.98 -9.75 -2.10
C GLU A 125 -7.75 -9.97 -3.59
N ARG A 126 -6.49 -9.94 -4.00
CA ARG A 126 -6.05 -10.26 -5.36
C ARG A 126 -4.68 -10.90 -5.31
N SER A 127 -4.54 -12.10 -5.86
CA SER A 127 -3.22 -12.69 -6.09
C SER A 127 -2.72 -12.28 -7.49
N VAL A 128 -1.52 -11.73 -7.56
CA VAL A 128 -0.85 -11.36 -8.81
C VAL A 128 0.38 -12.24 -8.96
N ARG A 129 0.40 -13.07 -10.00
CA ARG A 129 1.60 -13.84 -10.31
C ARG A 129 2.73 -12.91 -10.72
N GLY A 130 3.93 -13.15 -10.20
CA GLY A 130 5.12 -12.36 -10.50
C GLY A 130 5.43 -12.31 -11.99
N SER A 131 5.89 -11.15 -12.47
CA SER A 131 6.52 -11.06 -13.79
C SER A 131 7.95 -11.60 -13.72
N ALA A 132 8.60 -11.80 -14.88
CA ALA A 132 10.00 -12.21 -14.95
C ALA A 132 10.96 -11.25 -14.19
N GLU A 133 10.60 -9.98 -14.03
CA GLU A 133 11.36 -8.98 -13.24
C GLU A 133 11.35 -9.28 -11.73
N LEU A 134 10.33 -9.99 -11.23
CA LEU A 134 10.21 -10.42 -9.84
C LEU A 134 10.70 -11.86 -9.64
N GLN A 135 11.43 -12.43 -10.61
CA GLN A 135 11.92 -13.82 -10.59
C GLN A 135 10.80 -14.86 -10.35
N GLY A 136 9.56 -14.55 -10.72
CA GLY A 136 8.42 -15.44 -10.49
C GLY A 136 7.85 -15.43 -9.07
N ALA A 137 8.28 -14.50 -8.19
CA ALA A 137 7.67 -14.34 -6.86
C ALA A 137 6.20 -13.92 -6.99
N ASP A 138 5.31 -14.67 -6.34
CA ASP A 138 3.89 -14.32 -6.28
C ASP A 138 3.69 -13.15 -5.31
N VAL A 139 2.77 -12.25 -5.66
CA VAL A 139 2.38 -11.13 -4.80
C VAL A 139 0.95 -11.34 -4.36
N ASP A 140 0.77 -11.44 -3.05
CA ASP A 140 -0.54 -11.38 -2.45
C ASP A 140 -0.92 -9.93 -2.17
N GLN A 141 -2.06 -9.49 -2.70
CA GLN A 141 -2.53 -8.12 -2.55
C GLN A 141 -3.82 -8.02 -1.76
N LEU A 142 -3.83 -7.14 -0.78
CA LEU A 142 -5.01 -6.74 -0.03
C LEU A 142 -5.32 -5.29 -0.38
N ASN A 143 -6.55 -5.05 -0.80
CA ASN A 143 -6.97 -3.76 -1.31
C ASN A 143 -8.11 -3.20 -0.48
N TYR A 144 -8.07 -1.90 -0.23
CA TYR A 144 -9.04 -1.18 0.56
C TYR A 144 -9.43 0.09 -0.16
N LEU A 145 -10.72 0.29 -0.42
CA LEU A 145 -11.24 1.48 -1.05
C LEU A 145 -12.06 2.28 -0.05
N ILE A 146 -11.63 3.53 0.16
CA ILE A 146 -12.27 4.48 1.07
C ILE A 146 -12.74 5.69 0.24
N PRO A 147 -14.02 6.09 0.29
CA PRO A 147 -14.50 7.23 -0.49
C PRO A 147 -13.87 8.53 0.00
N ILE A 148 -13.45 9.40 -0.92
CA ILE A 148 -12.97 10.74 -0.58
C ILE A 148 -14.18 11.61 -0.21
N PRO A 149 -14.24 12.22 0.99
CA PRO A 149 -15.35 13.07 1.42
C PRO A 149 -15.57 14.24 0.46
N GLY A 150 -16.83 14.59 0.21
CA GLY A 150 -17.19 15.70 -0.69
C GLY A 150 -16.96 15.42 -2.18
N SER A 151 -16.41 14.25 -2.57
CA SER A 151 -16.20 13.91 -3.99
C SER A 151 -17.46 13.41 -4.72
N GLY A 152 -18.57 13.22 -3.99
CA GLY A 152 -19.77 12.60 -4.55
C GLY A 152 -19.53 11.18 -5.08
N ARG A 153 -18.63 10.41 -4.42
CA ARG A 153 -18.20 9.05 -4.81
C ARG A 153 -17.49 8.96 -6.17
N ARG A 154 -17.04 10.08 -6.74
CA ARG A 154 -16.28 10.09 -8.01
C ARG A 154 -14.80 9.83 -7.80
N ARG A 155 -14.33 9.94 -6.55
CA ARG A 155 -12.93 9.70 -6.16
C ARG A 155 -12.88 8.83 -4.90
N GLY A 156 -11.91 7.94 -4.85
CA GLY A 156 -11.62 7.11 -3.69
C GLY A 156 -10.13 7.06 -3.41
N LEU A 157 -9.77 6.80 -2.17
CA LEU A 157 -8.41 6.45 -1.78
C LEU A 157 -8.31 4.94 -1.76
N LEU A 158 -7.48 4.39 -2.64
CA LEU A 158 -7.17 2.98 -2.74
C LEU A 158 -5.89 2.70 -1.95
N PHE A 159 -5.98 1.91 -0.89
CA PHE A 159 -4.81 1.32 -0.26
C PHE A 159 -4.59 -0.06 -0.86
N SER A 160 -3.41 -0.29 -1.42
CA SER A 160 -2.96 -1.59 -1.92
C SER A 160 -1.78 -2.05 -1.08
N THR A 161 -2.03 -3.07 -0.27
CA THR A 161 -0.99 -3.81 0.43
C THR A 161 -0.43 -4.86 -0.52
N SER A 162 0.89 -4.94 -0.62
CA SER A 162 1.59 -5.98 -1.36
C SER A 162 2.45 -6.77 -0.39
N ILE A 163 2.24 -8.08 -0.34
CA ILE A 163 3.03 -9.06 0.41
C ILE A 163 3.78 -9.90 -0.62
N LEU A 164 5.11 -9.88 -0.58
CA LEU A 164 5.92 -10.75 -1.45
C LEU A 164 5.92 -12.14 -0.85
N LEU A 165 5.54 -13.13 -1.65
CA LEU A 165 5.57 -14.53 -1.30
C LEU A 165 6.88 -15.15 -1.81
N ASP A 166 7.44 -16.06 -1.01
CA ASP A 166 8.57 -16.87 -1.45
C ASP A 166 8.09 -17.91 -2.49
N PRO A 167 8.65 -17.92 -3.71
CA PRO A 167 8.28 -18.89 -4.74
C PRO A 167 8.61 -20.35 -4.33
N GLU A 168 9.61 -20.59 -3.49
CA GLU A 168 9.99 -21.93 -3.03
C GLU A 168 9.00 -22.47 -1.99
N ALA A 169 8.51 -21.62 -1.08
CA ALA A 169 7.46 -21.96 -0.11
C ALA A 169 6.09 -22.25 -0.77
N SER A 170 5.85 -21.68 -1.96
CA SER A 170 4.59 -21.83 -2.70
C SER A 170 4.56 -23.07 -3.62
N SER A 171 5.73 -23.67 -3.89
CA SER A 171 5.91 -24.79 -4.83
C SER A 171 6.06 -26.14 -4.13
N ALA A 172 6.35 -26.15 -2.83
CA ALA A 172 6.30 -27.36 -2.03
C ALA A 172 4.83 -27.75 -1.78
N SER A 173 4.50 -29.03 -1.93
CA SER A 173 3.23 -29.59 -1.42
C SER A 173 3.06 -29.42 0.10
N ASP A 174 4.12 -28.95 0.75
CA ASP A 174 4.26 -28.62 2.16
C ASP A 174 4.60 -27.13 2.26
N ALA A 175 3.65 -26.24 1.98
CA ALA A 175 3.76 -24.89 2.54
C ALA A 175 3.76 -25.07 4.06
N ASP A 176 4.94 -24.94 4.68
CA ASP A 176 5.09 -25.12 6.13
C ASP A 176 4.05 -24.26 6.84
N ALA A 177 3.38 -24.82 7.86
CA ALA A 177 2.30 -24.14 8.59
C ALA A 177 2.73 -22.74 9.06
N ASP A 178 4.01 -22.58 9.41
CA ASP A 178 4.64 -21.33 9.81
C ASP A 178 4.60 -20.25 8.70
N GLY A 179 4.75 -20.62 7.43
CA GLY A 179 4.69 -19.71 6.29
C GLY A 179 3.26 -19.23 6.00
N VAL A 180 2.29 -20.13 6.12
CA VAL A 180 0.85 -19.81 6.01
C VAL A 180 0.43 -18.86 7.14
N ASP A 181 0.90 -19.14 8.36
CA ASP A 181 0.64 -18.31 9.54
C ASP A 181 1.29 -16.91 9.40
N ALA A 182 2.48 -16.82 8.81
CA ALA A 182 3.15 -15.53 8.58
C ALA A 182 2.38 -14.65 7.58
N VAL A 183 1.90 -15.21 6.47
CA VAL A 183 1.06 -14.46 5.51
C VAL A 183 -0.25 -14.04 6.14
N ALA A 184 -0.93 -14.94 6.87
CA ALA A 184 -2.14 -14.59 7.60
C ALA A 184 -1.90 -13.47 8.62
N GLY A 185 -0.77 -13.49 9.32
CA GLY A 185 -0.35 -12.42 10.24
C GLY A 185 -0.13 -11.08 9.52
N MET A 186 0.49 -11.06 8.34
CA MET A 186 0.67 -9.85 7.53
C MET A 186 -0.66 -9.31 6.98
N ARG A 187 -1.60 -10.19 6.62
CA ARG A 187 -2.97 -9.81 6.24
C ARG A 187 -3.70 -9.14 7.40
N LEU A 188 -3.65 -9.76 8.58
CA LEU A 188 -4.24 -9.21 9.80
C LEU A 188 -3.61 -7.87 10.19
N LEU A 189 -2.29 -7.73 10.04
CA LEU A 189 -1.59 -6.47 10.28
C LEU A 189 -2.06 -5.38 9.31
N SER A 190 -2.22 -5.72 8.02
CA SER A 190 -2.78 -4.81 7.02
C SER A 190 -4.17 -4.33 7.42
N ASP A 191 -5.06 -5.26 7.76
CA ASP A 191 -6.42 -4.98 8.20
C ASP A 191 -6.42 -4.06 9.44
N ALA A 192 -5.56 -4.36 10.42
CA ALA A 192 -5.43 -3.56 11.64
C ALA A 192 -4.92 -2.14 11.37
N ILE A 193 -3.93 -1.96 10.50
CA ILE A 193 -3.43 -0.63 10.11
C ILE A 193 -4.56 0.16 9.44
N ILE A 194 -5.24 -0.43 8.44
CA ILE A 194 -6.28 0.26 7.67
C ILE A 194 -7.51 0.55 8.52
N ALA A 195 -7.85 -0.32 9.48
CA ALA A 195 -8.95 -0.08 10.43
C ALA A 195 -8.74 1.17 11.31
N THR A 196 -7.50 1.68 11.41
CA THR A 196 -7.21 2.95 12.12
C THR A 196 -7.33 4.19 11.24
N PHE A 197 -7.74 4.04 9.98
CA PHE A 197 -7.84 5.13 9.04
C PHE A 197 -8.81 6.21 9.54
N ALA A 198 -8.37 7.47 9.46
CA ALA A 198 -9.23 8.61 9.66
C ALA A 198 -8.86 9.76 8.72
N TRP A 199 -9.88 10.37 8.13
CA TRP A 199 -9.74 11.67 7.47
C TRP A 199 -9.42 12.75 8.50
N ARG A 200 -8.41 13.57 8.23
CA ARG A 200 -8.18 14.79 9.01
C ARG A 200 -9.09 15.87 8.46
N ILE A 201 -10.18 16.11 9.17
CA ILE A 201 -11.04 17.26 8.91
C ILE A 201 -10.29 18.51 9.41
N PRO A 202 -10.10 19.54 8.58
CA PRO A 202 -9.52 20.80 9.06
C PRO A 202 -10.36 21.35 10.21
N ALA A 203 -9.74 21.60 11.36
CA ALA A 203 -10.41 22.27 12.47
C ALA A 203 -10.69 23.72 12.10
N GLY A 204 -11.87 24.05 11.57
CA GLY A 204 -12.23 25.45 11.32
C GLY A 204 -13.34 25.67 10.30
N GLY A 205 -14.58 25.62 10.77
CA GLY A 205 -15.75 26.08 10.04
C GLY A 205 -16.99 26.09 10.92
N ARG A 206 -16.90 26.65 12.14
CA ARG A 206 -18.11 27.07 12.85
C ARG A 206 -18.72 28.21 12.04
N HIS A 207 -19.81 27.92 11.36
CA HIS A 207 -20.77 28.94 10.97
C HIS A 207 -21.58 29.26 12.23
N ASP A 208 -21.21 30.35 12.89
CA ASP A 208 -22.16 31.16 13.65
C ASP A 208 -22.97 32.01 12.65
#